data_AF-A0A944SK52-F1
#
_entry.id   AF-A0A944SK52-F1
#
_cell.length_a   1.000
_cell.length_b   1.000
_cell.length_c   1.000
_cell.angle_alpha   90.00
_cell.angle_beta   90.00
_cell.angle_gamma   90.00
#
_symmetry.space_group_name_H-M   'P 1'
#
loop_
_entity.id
_entity.type
_entity.pdbx_description
1 polymer ?
#
loop_
_entity_poly.entity_id
_entity_poly.type
_entity_poly.pdbx_seq_one_letter_code
_entity_poly.pdbx_strand_id
1 'polypeptide(L)'
;LHVGIGTFLPVKTEKLKDHVMHAEYVKIPPHTARVIKNAKIAGNCIVAVGTTTTRALEGAYEAVLSGEGWVGEVNIFITPGYDFKVIDALITNFHLPKSTLLALVSAFVGREEALLCYKEAVKKKYRFFSFGDAMFLR
;
A
#
# COMPACT_ATOMS: atom_id res chain seq x y z
N LEU A 1 -9.92 -1.27 11.03
CA LEU A 1 -8.49 -0.94 11.12
C LEU A 1 -8.26 -0.23 12.44
N HIS A 2 -7.37 -0.74 13.27
CA HIS A 2 -6.90 -0.02 14.46
C HIS A 2 -5.45 0.39 14.19
N VAL A 3 -5.27 1.68 13.94
CA VAL A 3 -3.97 2.26 13.62
C VAL A 3 -3.29 2.65 14.93
N GLY A 4 -2.12 2.06 15.21
CA GLY A 4 -1.27 2.52 16.31
C GLY A 4 -0.67 3.90 16.01
N ILE A 5 -0.23 4.62 17.04
CA ILE A 5 0.40 5.96 16.94
C ILE A 5 1.56 6.02 15.92
N GLY A 6 2.16 4.88 15.61
CA GLY A 6 3.34 4.74 14.76
C GLY A 6 3.16 5.00 13.27
N THR A 7 1.95 4.89 12.71
CA THR A 7 1.74 5.04 11.24
C THR A 7 2.00 6.46 10.74
N PHE A 8 2.02 7.46 11.63
CA PHE A 8 2.30 8.86 11.31
C PHE A 8 3.71 9.32 11.73
N LEU A 9 4.53 8.43 12.32
CA LEU A 9 5.88 8.82 12.74
C LEU A 9 6.81 8.90 11.52
N PRO A 10 7.56 10.00 11.35
CA PRO A 10 8.53 10.11 10.26
C PRO A 10 9.61 9.04 10.38
N VAL A 11 10.10 8.55 9.24
CA VAL A 11 11.25 7.63 9.18
C VAL A 11 12.45 8.31 9.83
N LYS A 12 12.83 7.87 11.04
CA LYS A 12 13.94 8.44 11.81
C LYS A 12 15.32 7.89 11.41
N THR A 13 15.38 6.95 10.47
CA THR A 13 16.61 6.23 10.10
C THR A 13 17.10 6.64 8.72
N GLU A 14 18.42 6.82 8.56
CA GLU A 14 19.03 7.21 7.29
C GLU A 14 18.89 6.15 6.18
N LYS A 15 18.72 4.88 6.56
CA LYS A 15 18.46 3.76 5.64
C LYS A 15 17.05 3.22 5.87
N LEU A 16 16.32 3.02 4.77
CA LEU A 16 15.00 2.37 4.76
C LEU A 16 15.03 0.96 5.37
N LYS A 17 16.17 0.25 5.26
CA LYS A 17 16.38 -1.10 5.83
C LYS A 17 16.37 -1.12 7.36
N ASP A 18 16.70 0.00 8.00
CA ASP A 18 16.79 0.10 9.46
C ASP A 18 15.47 0.63 10.07
N HIS A 19 14.47 0.94 9.24
CA HIS A 19 13.19 1.46 9.71
C HIS A 19 12.29 0.32 10.20
N VAL A 20 12.00 0.31 11.49
CA VAL A 20 10.98 -0.57 12.06
C VAL A 20 9.61 0.00 11.74
N MET A 21 8.89 -0.65 10.82
CA MET A 21 7.48 -0.36 10.59
C MET A 21 6.68 -0.72 11.84
N HIS A 22 5.73 0.14 12.19
CA HIS A 22 4.79 -0.15 13.26
C HIS A 22 3.75 -1.13 12.75
N ALA A 23 3.54 -2.20 13.53
CA ALA A 23 2.51 -3.18 13.26
C ALA A 23 1.12 -2.51 13.30
N GLU A 24 0.26 -2.89 12.37
CA GLU A 24 -1.11 -2.41 12.30
C GLU A 24 -2.07 -3.54 12.58
N TYR A 25 -3.00 -3.31 13.51
CA TYR A 25 -4.04 -4.29 13.78
C TYR A 25 -5.14 -4.19 12.73
N VAL A 26 -5.27 -5.25 11.95
CA VAL A 26 -6.15 -5.37 10.80
C VAL A 26 -7.21 -6.42 11.06
N LYS A 27 -8.44 -6.11 10.63
CA LYS A 27 -9.56 -7.03 10.58
C LYS A 27 -10.09 -7.06 9.16
N ILE A 28 -9.90 -8.18 8.47
CA ILE A 28 -10.46 -8.49 7.16
C ILE A 28 -11.53 -9.56 7.38
N PRO A 29 -12.83 -9.22 7.26
CA PRO A 29 -13.88 -10.20 7.43
C PRO A 29 -13.77 -11.35 6.41
N PRO A 30 -14.16 -12.60 6.77
CA PRO A 30 -14.17 -13.72 5.83
C PRO A 30 -14.98 -13.44 4.56
N HIS A 31 -16.07 -12.67 4.69
CA HIS A 31 -16.86 -12.23 3.54
C HIS A 31 -16.03 -11.42 2.54
N THR A 32 -15.24 -10.43 3.02
CA THR A 32 -14.37 -9.61 2.18
C THR A 32 -13.30 -10.46 1.49
N ALA A 33 -12.67 -11.38 2.22
CA ALA A 33 -11.68 -12.30 1.65
C ALA A 33 -12.29 -13.17 0.54
N ARG A 34 -13.49 -13.73 0.75
CA ARG A 34 -14.20 -14.50 -0.30
C ARG A 34 -14.51 -13.67 -1.54
N VAL A 35 -14.93 -12.42 -1.39
CA VAL A 35 -15.17 -11.52 -2.53
C VAL A 35 -13.88 -11.29 -3.32
N ILE A 36 -12.77 -11.02 -2.63
CA ILE A 36 -11.45 -10.82 -3.28
C ILE A 36 -10.99 -12.11 -3.98
N LYS A 37 -11.05 -13.25 -3.30
CA LYS A 37 -10.71 -14.56 -3.87
C LYS A 37 -11.51 -14.86 -5.14
N ASN A 38 -12.83 -14.70 -5.08
CA ASN A 38 -13.70 -14.97 -6.23
C ASN A 38 -13.40 -14.01 -7.39
N ALA A 39 -13.12 -12.74 -7.09
CA ALA A 39 -12.71 -11.76 -8.10
C ALA A 39 -11.37 -12.16 -8.76
N LYS A 40 -10.37 -12.59 -7.98
CA LYS A 40 -9.09 -13.09 -8.53
C LYS A 40 -9.28 -14.33 -9.40
N ILE A 41 -10.10 -15.30 -8.95
CA ILE A 41 -10.42 -16.52 -9.74
C ILE A 41 -11.11 -16.15 -11.06
N ALA A 42 -11.99 -15.15 -11.03
CA ALA A 42 -12.67 -14.64 -12.23
C ALA A 42 -11.77 -13.77 -13.14
N GLY A 43 -10.51 -13.52 -12.78
CA GLY A 43 -9.62 -12.63 -13.52
C GLY A 43 -9.96 -11.14 -13.42
N ASN A 44 -10.75 -10.75 -12.41
CA ASN A 44 -11.09 -9.36 -12.16
C ASN A 44 -9.94 -8.62 -11.48
N CYS A 45 -9.83 -7.32 -11.77
CA CYS A 45 -8.84 -6.43 -11.16
C CYS A 45 -9.23 -6.06 -9.73
N ILE A 46 -8.29 -6.23 -8.79
CA ILE A 46 -8.41 -5.81 -7.40
C ILE A 46 -7.76 -4.43 -7.23
N VAL A 47 -8.59 -3.40 -7.02
CA VAL A 47 -8.14 -2.02 -6.79
C VAL A 47 -8.09 -1.74 -5.29
N ALA A 48 -6.89 -1.53 -4.74
CA ALA A 48 -6.73 -1.04 -3.37
C ALA A 48 -6.97 0.47 -3.32
N VAL A 49 -7.69 0.92 -2.29
CA VAL A 49 -7.85 2.34 -1.96
C VAL A 49 -7.06 2.63 -0.69
N GLY A 50 -5.93 3.31 -0.86
CA GLY A 50 -4.99 3.66 0.20
C GLY A 50 -3.90 2.61 0.44
N THR A 51 -2.70 3.08 0.78
CA THR A 51 -1.52 2.24 1.09
C THR A 51 -1.71 1.36 2.32
N THR A 52 -2.52 1.78 3.29
CA THR A 52 -2.87 0.96 4.45
C THR A 52 -3.71 -0.26 4.05
N THR A 53 -4.68 -0.08 3.15
CA THR A 53 -5.45 -1.19 2.57
C THR A 53 -4.54 -2.15 1.81
N THR A 54 -3.60 -1.62 1.04
CA THR A 54 -2.59 -2.43 0.35
C THR A 54 -1.79 -3.28 1.33
N ARG A 55 -1.19 -2.69 2.37
CA ARG A 55 -0.41 -3.44 3.37
C ARG A 55 -1.25 -4.44 4.15
N ALA A 56 -2.51 -4.11 4.44
CA ALA A 56 -3.43 -5.01 5.11
C ALA A 56 -3.70 -6.28 4.28
N LEU A 57 -3.99 -6.11 2.99
CA LEU A 57 -4.31 -7.23 2.10
C LEU A 57 -3.06 -8.03 1.70
N GLU A 58 -1.95 -7.36 1.39
CA GLU A 58 -0.69 -8.02 1.05
C GLU A 58 -0.02 -8.67 2.28
N GLY A 59 -0.15 -8.06 3.47
CA GLY A 59 0.39 -8.63 4.71
C GLY A 59 -0.35 -9.87 5.19
N ALA A 60 -1.61 -10.07 4.76
CA ALA A 60 -2.43 -11.23 5.08
C ALA A 60 -2.80 -12.03 3.82
N TYR A 61 -1.99 -11.98 2.76
CA TYR A 61 -2.37 -12.45 1.42
C TYR A 61 -2.82 -13.91 1.41
N GLU A 62 -2.18 -14.79 2.18
CA GLU A 62 -2.53 -16.22 2.23
C GLU A 62 -3.96 -16.44 2.71
N ALA A 63 -4.34 -15.80 3.82
CA ALA A 63 -5.68 -15.90 4.39
C ALA A 63 -6.74 -15.15 3.57
N VAL A 64 -6.33 -14.08 2.88
CA VAL A 64 -7.19 -13.35 1.94
C VAL A 64 -7.50 -14.22 0.71
N LEU A 65 -6.48 -14.84 0.10
CA LEU A 65 -6.63 -15.67 -1.09
C LEU A 65 -7.24 -17.06 -0.77
N SER A 66 -7.13 -17.54 0.47
CA SER A 66 -7.88 -18.73 0.93
C SER A 66 -9.38 -18.44 1.11
N GLY A 67 -9.75 -17.18 1.38
CA GLY A 67 -11.13 -16.74 1.64
C GLY A 67 -11.53 -16.80 3.12
N GLU A 68 -10.57 -17.01 4.02
CA GLU A 68 -10.80 -17.17 5.46
C GLU A 68 -10.94 -15.82 6.18
N GLY A 69 -10.36 -14.74 5.63
CA GLY A 69 -10.25 -13.46 6.31
C GLY A 69 -9.06 -13.44 7.28
N TRP A 70 -8.91 -12.35 8.02
CA TRP A 70 -7.76 -12.15 8.89
C TRP A 70 -8.12 -11.26 10.09
N VAL A 71 -7.60 -11.59 11.27
CA VAL A 71 -7.67 -10.72 12.44
C VAL A 71 -6.32 -10.80 13.15
N GLY A 72 -5.59 -9.70 13.18
CA GLY A 72 -4.28 -9.66 13.81
C GLY A 72 -3.42 -8.51 13.33
N GLU A 73 -2.17 -8.52 13.75
CA GLU A 73 -1.19 -7.52 13.35
C GLU A 73 -0.58 -7.85 11.98
N VAL A 74 -0.38 -6.82 11.17
CA VAL A 74 0.43 -6.88 9.95
C VAL A 74 1.59 -5.91 10.08
N ASN A 75 2.79 -6.38 9.79
CA ASN A 75 4.03 -5.59 9.83
C ASN A 75 4.84 -5.74 8.53
N ILE A 76 4.13 -5.76 7.39
CA ILE A 76 4.78 -5.86 6.10
C ILE A 76 5.39 -4.51 5.70
N PHE A 77 6.65 -4.55 5.24
CA PHE A 77 7.31 -3.42 4.63
C PHE A 77 7.49 -3.67 3.12
N ILE A 78 6.76 -2.92 2.30
CA ILE A 78 6.73 -3.07 0.85
C ILE A 78 7.75 -2.14 0.22
N THR A 79 8.73 -2.70 -0.48
CA THR A 79 9.84 -1.99 -1.14
C THR A 79 10.01 -2.44 -2.59
N PRO A 80 10.73 -1.68 -3.44
CA PRO A 80 10.99 -2.08 -4.82
C PRO A 80 11.49 -3.53 -4.95
N GLY A 81 10.92 -4.26 -5.90
CA GLY A 81 11.12 -5.71 -6.08
C GLY A 81 10.11 -6.60 -5.36
N TYR A 82 9.15 -6.02 -4.62
CA TYR A 82 8.04 -6.77 -4.03
C TYR A 82 7.08 -7.29 -5.11
N ASP A 83 6.65 -8.54 -4.95
CA ASP A 83 5.68 -9.19 -5.85
C ASP A 83 4.28 -9.15 -5.22
N PHE A 84 3.41 -8.30 -5.76
CA PHE A 84 2.05 -8.10 -5.26
C PHE A 84 1.17 -9.31 -5.54
N LYS A 85 0.60 -9.90 -4.50
CA LYS A 85 -0.18 -11.14 -4.60
C LYS A 85 -1.68 -10.85 -4.74
N VAL A 86 -2.16 -9.80 -4.09
CA VAL A 86 -3.59 -9.50 -4.00
C VAL A 86 -3.96 -8.32 -4.89
N ILE A 87 -3.18 -7.24 -4.86
CA ILE A 87 -3.54 -5.95 -5.44
C ILE A 87 -3.03 -5.82 -6.89
N ASP A 88 -3.93 -5.43 -7.79
CA ASP A 88 -3.63 -5.22 -9.21
C ASP A 88 -3.61 -3.73 -9.60
N ALA A 89 -4.26 -2.86 -8.81
CA ALA A 89 -4.18 -1.41 -8.98
C ALA A 89 -4.29 -0.68 -7.62
N LEU A 90 -3.76 0.55 -7.54
CA LEU A 90 -3.72 1.34 -6.30
C LEU A 90 -4.21 2.77 -6.53
N ILE A 91 -5.19 3.20 -5.75
CA ILE A 91 -5.55 4.61 -5.55
C ILE A 91 -4.87 5.11 -4.28
N THR A 92 -4.05 6.16 -4.37
CA THR A 92 -3.34 6.73 -3.22
C THR A 92 -2.98 8.19 -3.43
N ASN A 93 -2.65 8.92 -2.37
CA ASN A 93 -2.20 10.31 -2.45
C ASN A 93 -0.76 10.42 -2.96
N PHE A 94 -0.31 11.64 -3.27
CA PHE A 94 1.13 11.91 -3.45
C PHE A 94 1.85 12.03 -2.10
N HIS A 95 2.94 11.28 -1.94
CA HIS A 95 3.68 11.14 -0.68
C HIS A 95 4.97 11.97 -0.64
N LEU A 96 5.54 12.19 0.54
CA LEU A 96 6.78 12.96 0.64
C LEU A 96 8.00 12.16 0.11
N PRO A 97 9.03 12.85 -0.42
CA PRO A 97 10.32 12.25 -0.70
C PRO A 97 10.88 11.52 0.53
N LYS A 98 11.58 10.41 0.31
CA LYS A 98 12.20 9.59 1.37
C LYS A 98 11.21 9.04 2.41
N SER A 99 9.95 8.81 2.04
CA SER A 99 8.94 8.15 2.89
C SER A 99 8.78 6.66 2.57
N THR A 100 8.35 5.88 3.56
CA THR A 100 7.96 4.46 3.38
C THR A 100 6.80 4.31 2.39
N LEU A 101 5.89 5.29 2.35
CA LEU A 101 4.78 5.32 1.40
C LEU A 101 5.25 5.52 -0.05
N LEU A 102 6.26 6.37 -0.27
CA LEU A 102 6.88 6.51 -1.59
C LEU A 102 7.64 5.23 -1.99
N ALA A 103 8.22 4.50 -1.02
CA ALA A 103 8.83 3.20 -1.29
C ALA A 103 7.79 2.16 -1.75
N LEU A 104 6.61 2.13 -1.13
CA LEU A 104 5.49 1.29 -1.57
C LEU A 104 5.02 1.68 -2.98
N VAL A 105 4.83 2.97 -3.27
CA VAL A 105 4.46 3.43 -4.62
C VAL A 105 5.53 3.03 -5.64
N SER A 106 6.81 3.17 -5.29
CA SER A 106 7.93 2.77 -6.16
C SER A 106 7.99 1.25 -6.35
N ALA A 107 7.54 0.47 -5.38
CA ALA A 107 7.39 -0.97 -5.53
C ALA A 107 6.28 -1.33 -6.50
N PHE A 108 5.20 -0.55 -6.51
CA PHE A 108 4.03 -0.81 -7.33
C PHE A 108 4.26 -0.48 -8.81
N VAL A 109 4.81 0.71 -9.12
CA VAL A 109 4.97 1.16 -10.53
C VAL A 109 6.40 1.17 -11.05
N GLY A 110 7.38 0.82 -10.22
CA GLY A 110 8.79 1.03 -10.54
C GLY A 110 9.30 2.39 -10.05
N ARG A 111 10.58 2.44 -9.72
CA ARG A 111 11.21 3.63 -9.13
C ARG A 111 11.28 4.80 -10.11
N GLU A 112 11.70 4.54 -11.35
CA GLU A 112 11.90 5.58 -12.35
C GLU A 112 10.56 6.19 -12.79
N GLU A 113 9.56 5.34 -13.00
CA GLU A 113 8.19 5.72 -13.31
C GLU A 113 7.57 6.55 -12.18
N ALA A 114 7.75 6.14 -10.93
CA ALA A 114 7.31 6.93 -9.78
C ALA A 114 7.99 8.31 -9.76
N LEU A 115 9.30 8.40 -9.97
CA LEU A 115 10.01 9.69 -9.99
C LEU A 115 9.54 10.60 -11.13
N LEU A 116 9.31 10.05 -12.32
CA LEU A 116 8.76 10.79 -13.46
C LEU A 116 7.36 11.31 -13.17
N CYS A 117 6.47 10.47 -12.60
CA CYS A 117 5.12 10.86 -12.20
C CYS A 117 5.15 12.04 -11.22
N TYR A 118 5.99 11.96 -10.18
CA TYR A 118 6.12 13.00 -9.16
C TYR A 118 6.68 14.30 -9.74
N LYS A 119 7.67 14.22 -10.63
CA LYS A 119 8.22 15.40 -11.32
C LYS A 119 7.15 16.12 -12.15
N GLU A 120 6.31 15.37 -12.86
CA GLU A 120 5.22 15.96 -13.65
C GLU A 120 4.12 16.54 -12.76
N ALA A 121 3.79 15.89 -11.66
CA ALA A 121 2.83 16.40 -10.67
C ALA A 121 3.28 17.74 -10.07
N VAL A 122 4.57 17.87 -9.72
CA VAL A 122 5.14 19.15 -9.27
C VAL A 122 5.05 20.21 -10.37
N LYS A 123 5.44 19.88 -11.60
CA LYS A 123 5.37 20.80 -12.75
C LYS A 123 3.94 21.31 -13.00
N LYS A 124 2.95 20.43 -12.86
CA LYS A 124 1.53 20.74 -13.02
C LYS A 124 0.87 21.31 -11.76
N LYS A 125 1.64 21.56 -10.69
CA LYS A 125 1.16 22.13 -9.42
C LYS A 125 0.05 21.32 -8.76
N TYR A 126 0.17 19.99 -8.83
CA TYR A 126 -0.68 19.09 -8.04
C TYR A 126 -0.45 19.36 -6.55
N ARG A 127 -1.50 19.16 -5.77
CA ARG A 127 -1.47 19.28 -4.31
C ARG A 127 -1.02 17.94 -3.74
N PHE A 128 -0.04 17.96 -2.83
CA PHE A 128 0.53 16.76 -2.22
C PHE A 128 -0.09 16.51 -0.83
N PHE A 129 0.23 15.36 -0.24
CA PHE A 129 -0.09 15.00 1.15
C PHE A 129 -1.58 14.63 1.38
N SER A 130 -1.99 14.56 2.65
CA SER A 130 -3.26 13.95 3.10
C SER A 130 -4.52 14.59 2.49
N PHE A 131 -4.49 15.88 2.19
CA PHE A 131 -5.61 16.63 1.63
C PHE A 131 -5.36 17.10 0.18
N GLY A 132 -4.30 16.56 -0.44
CA GLY A 132 -3.93 16.87 -1.80
C GLY A 132 -4.75 16.11 -2.83
N ASP A 133 -4.18 16.00 -4.02
CA ASP A 133 -4.71 15.22 -5.12
C ASP A 133 -4.35 13.73 -4.98
N ALA A 134 -5.00 12.89 -5.77
CA ALA A 134 -4.83 11.44 -5.78
C ALA A 134 -4.15 10.95 -7.07
N MET A 135 -3.58 9.76 -6.99
CA MET A 135 -3.00 8.98 -8.07
C MET A 135 -3.79 7.69 -8.23
N PHE A 136 -3.92 7.24 -9.47
CA PHE A 136 -4.33 5.87 -9.81
C PHE A 136 -3.15 5.18 -10.49
N LEU A 137 -2.71 4.05 -9.94
CA LEU A 137 -1.56 3.29 -10.37
C LEU A 137 -2.04 1.90 -10.83
N ARG A 138 -1.60 1.46 -12.00
CA ARG A 138 -1.97 0.17 -12.61
C ARG A 138 -0.83 -0.33 -13.48
#